data_AF-A0A1V5NR27-F1
#
_entry.id   AF-A0A1V5NR27-F1
#
_cell.length_a   1.000
_cell.length_b   1.000
_cell.length_c   1.000
_cell.angle_alpha   90.00
_cell.angle_beta   90.00
_cell.angle_gamma   90.00
#
_symmetry.space_group_name_H-M   'P 1'
#
loop_
_entity.id
_entity.type
_entity.pdbx_description
1 polymer ?
#
loop_
_entity_poly.entity_id
_entity_poly.type
_entity_poly.pdbx_seq_one_letter_code
_entity_poly.pdbx_strand_id
1 'polypeptide(L)'
;MSVVRLVMLDGDEAVSGLVPSPSIDSILSAIARGATNIATFWPLVAEIDSGLREHFESNLDPSPLLEGTGDGLLVISWEHNCIESFQEYQPVRAEGTARRHNGLHAVGAEAEQRYAIGPQWHIIDHHFEESRH
;
A
#
# COMPACT_ATOMS: atom_id res chain seq x y z
N MET A 1 14.78 1.27 -8.99
CA MET A 1 13.52 1.86 -8.51
C MET A 1 13.25 1.23 -7.16
N SER A 2 12.96 2.03 -6.13
CA SER A 2 12.69 1.49 -4.80
C SER A 2 11.40 0.67 -4.82
N VAL A 3 11.41 -0.48 -4.16
CA VAL A 3 10.24 -1.38 -4.06
C VAL A 3 10.00 -1.77 -2.61
N VAL A 4 8.72 -1.90 -2.27
CA VAL A 4 8.26 -2.30 -0.94
C VAL A 4 7.51 -3.61 -1.09
N ARG A 5 7.67 -4.50 -0.11
CA ARG A 5 6.85 -5.69 -0.03
C ARG A 5 5.46 -5.29 0.49
N LEU A 6 4.42 -5.59 -0.26
CA LEU A 6 3.03 -5.46 0.16
C LEU A 6 2.53 -6.84 0.61
N VAL A 7 2.13 -6.94 1.88
CA VAL A 7 1.44 -8.11 2.45
C VAL A 7 0.00 -7.73 2.73
N MET A 8 -0.93 -8.54 2.24
CA MET A 8 -2.37 -8.34 2.37
C MET A 8 -2.98 -9.55 3.07
N LEU A 9 -3.66 -9.30 4.20
CA LEU A 9 -4.26 -10.31 5.07
C LEU A 9 -5.79 -10.12 5.10
N ASP A 10 -6.52 -11.12 4.61
CA ASP A 10 -7.96 -11.11 4.40
C ASP A 10 -8.59 -12.41 4.94
N GLY A 11 -8.83 -12.43 6.26
CA GLY A 11 -9.23 -13.64 6.98
C GLY A 11 -8.13 -14.71 6.91
N ASP A 12 -8.47 -15.88 6.36
CA ASP A 12 -7.52 -16.99 6.15
C ASP A 12 -6.65 -16.83 4.90
N GLU A 13 -6.91 -15.81 4.06
CA GLU A 13 -6.13 -15.53 2.85
C GLU A 13 -4.99 -14.56 3.15
N ALA A 14 -3.77 -14.94 2.76
CA ALA A 14 -2.60 -14.08 2.82
C ALA A 14 -1.89 -14.07 1.47
N VAL A 15 -1.68 -12.89 0.90
CA VAL A 15 -0.91 -12.70 -0.33
C VAL A 15 0.22 -11.70 -0.12
N SER A 16 1.34 -11.94 -0.79
CA SER A 16 2.55 -11.14 -0.69
C SER A 16 3.15 -10.92 -2.08
N GLY A 17 3.68 -9.73 -2.31
CA GLY A 17 4.33 -9.37 -3.56
C GLY A 17 5.00 -8.00 -3.47
N LEU A 18 5.74 -7.64 -4.51
CA LEU A 18 6.45 -6.36 -4.57
C LEU A 18 5.60 -5.30 -5.27
N VAL A 19 5.67 -4.07 -4.75
CA VAL A 19 5.11 -2.87 -5.37
C VAL A 19 6.16 -1.76 -5.42
N PRO A 20 6.08 -0.83 -6.39
CA PRO A 20 6.91 0.37 -6.36
C PRO A 20 6.56 1.22 -5.13
N SER A 21 7.55 1.70 -4.39
CA SER A 21 7.33 2.56 -3.20
C SER A 21 6.46 3.81 -3.51
N PRO A 22 6.59 4.48 -4.68
CA PRO A 22 5.69 5.57 -5.05
C PRO A 22 4.20 5.18 -5.15
N SER A 23 3.88 3.90 -5.28
CA SER A 23 2.51 3.41 -5.37
C SER A 23 1.84 3.26 -4.00
N ILE A 24 2.55 3.49 -2.88
CA ILE A 24 1.96 3.47 -1.52
C ILE A 24 0.76 4.41 -1.42
N ASP A 25 0.83 5.63 -1.97
CA ASP A 25 -0.31 6.56 -1.92
C ASP A 25 -1.53 6.03 -2.68
N SER A 26 -1.34 5.31 -3.78
CA SER A 26 -2.43 4.64 -4.51
C SER A 26 -3.08 3.55 -3.66
N ILE A 27 -2.28 2.79 -2.92
CA ILE A 27 -2.72 1.75 -1.99
C ILE A 27 -3.54 2.38 -0.85
N LEU A 28 -2.99 3.40 -0.18
CA LEU A 28 -3.65 4.11 0.93
C LEU A 28 -4.94 4.80 0.47
N SER A 29 -4.94 5.36 -0.75
CA SER A 29 -6.14 5.93 -1.36
C SER A 29 -7.23 4.88 -1.58
N ALA A 30 -6.89 3.66 -1.99
CA ALA A 30 -7.89 2.59 -2.14
C ALA A 30 -8.51 2.21 -0.79
N ILE A 31 -7.71 2.14 0.27
CA ILE A 31 -8.20 1.88 1.64
C ILE A 31 -9.11 3.02 2.12
N ALA A 32 -8.69 4.28 1.95
CA ALA A 32 -9.47 5.45 2.31
C ALA A 32 -10.82 5.51 1.58
N ARG A 33 -10.91 4.93 0.38
CA ARG A 33 -12.14 4.83 -0.41
C ARG A 33 -13.04 3.65 -0.02
N GLY A 34 -12.66 2.88 1.00
CA GLY A 34 -13.49 1.82 1.57
C GLY A 34 -13.20 0.43 1.01
N ALA A 35 -11.97 0.13 0.59
CA ALA A 35 -11.56 -1.26 0.35
C ALA A 35 -11.73 -2.09 1.64
N THR A 36 -12.53 -3.14 1.58
CA THR A 36 -12.84 -3.99 2.76
C THR A 36 -12.19 -5.36 2.73
N ASN A 37 -11.54 -5.73 1.63
CA ASN A 37 -10.89 -7.02 1.38
C ASN A 37 -10.05 -6.95 0.09
N ILE A 38 -9.28 -8.01 -0.23
CA ILE A 38 -8.43 -8.07 -1.43
C ILE A 38 -9.26 -7.92 -2.71
N ALA A 39 -10.45 -8.51 -2.74
CA ALA A 39 -11.33 -8.49 -3.91
C ALA A 39 -11.83 -7.08 -4.28
N THR A 40 -12.13 -6.25 -3.28
CA THR A 40 -12.57 -4.85 -3.45
C THR A 40 -11.41 -3.86 -3.57
N PHE A 41 -10.23 -4.23 -3.05
CA PHE A 41 -9.03 -3.41 -3.06
C PHE A 41 -8.52 -3.13 -4.48
N TRP A 42 -8.25 -4.16 -5.28
CA TRP A 42 -7.66 -3.97 -6.60
C TRP A 42 -8.50 -3.13 -7.58
N PRO A 43 -9.84 -3.29 -7.64
CA PRO A 43 -10.69 -2.39 -8.42
C PRO A 43 -10.52 -0.92 -8.04
N LEU A 44 -10.42 -0.61 -6.74
CA LEU A 44 -10.25 0.77 -6.25
C LEU A 44 -8.84 1.31 -6.54
N VAL A 45 -7.81 0.46 -6.41
CA VAL A 45 -6.45 0.80 -6.84
C VAL A 45 -6.42 1.14 -8.32
N ALA A 46 -7.08 0.35 -9.17
CA ALA A 46 -7.02 0.51 -10.62
C ALA A 46 -7.57 1.86 -11.13
N GLU A 47 -8.40 2.53 -10.35
CA GLU A 47 -8.87 3.89 -10.66
C GLU A 47 -7.76 4.95 -10.53
N ILE A 48 -6.77 4.67 -9.66
CA ILE A 48 -5.61 5.50 -9.40
C ILE A 48 -4.40 5.00 -10.19
N ASP A 49 -4.02 3.73 -10.03
CA ASP A 49 -2.88 3.09 -10.68
C ASP A 49 -3.31 1.78 -11.33
N SER A 50 -3.68 1.84 -12.61
CA SER A 50 -4.26 0.69 -13.32
C SER A 50 -3.28 -0.45 -13.57
N GLY A 51 -1.97 -0.19 -13.52
CA GLY A 51 -0.94 -1.22 -13.74
C GLY A 51 -0.37 -1.83 -12.45
N LEU A 52 -0.73 -1.30 -11.28
CA LEU A 52 -0.13 -1.76 -10.02
C LEU A 52 -0.45 -3.22 -9.72
N ARG A 53 -1.68 -3.67 -10.03
CA ARG A 53 -2.08 -5.05 -9.84
C ARG A 53 -1.25 -6.01 -10.68
N GLU A 54 -1.08 -5.71 -11.97
CA GLU A 54 -0.28 -6.54 -12.89
C GLU A 54 1.18 -6.59 -12.44
N HIS A 55 1.72 -5.46 -11.96
CA HIS A 55 3.06 -5.41 -11.37
C HIS A 55 3.16 -6.31 -10.14
N PHE A 56 2.21 -6.23 -9.21
CA PHE A 56 2.16 -7.07 -8.01
C PHE A 56 2.06 -8.55 -8.35
N GLU A 57 1.12 -8.94 -9.22
CA GLU A 57 0.90 -10.33 -9.64
C GLU A 57 2.11 -10.93 -10.38
N SER A 58 2.86 -10.10 -11.11
CA SER A 58 4.11 -10.51 -11.78
C SER A 58 5.30 -10.63 -10.82
N ASN A 59 5.19 -10.08 -9.61
CA ASN A 59 6.23 -10.06 -8.58
C ASN A 59 5.72 -10.63 -7.24
N LEU A 60 4.89 -11.68 -7.30
CA LEU A 60 4.43 -12.40 -6.11
C LEU A 60 5.63 -12.98 -5.34
N ASP A 61 5.60 -12.82 -4.03
CA ASP A 61 6.59 -13.34 -3.12
C ASP A 61 5.99 -14.56 -2.39
N PRO A 62 6.51 -15.77 -2.62
CA PRO A 62 5.98 -16.99 -1.98
C PRO A 62 6.32 -17.07 -0.48
N SER A 63 7.18 -16.18 0.03
CA SER A 63 7.61 -16.15 1.43
C SER A 63 7.07 -14.88 2.12
N PRO A 64 5.88 -14.91 2.74
CA PRO A 64 5.30 -13.77 3.46
C PRO A 64 6.02 -13.47 4.80
N LEU A 65 7.25 -13.93 5.00
CA LEU A 65 8.00 -13.76 6.24
C LEU A 65 8.71 -12.40 6.28
N LEU A 66 8.83 -11.84 7.49
CA LEU A 66 9.43 -10.53 7.81
C LEU A 66 10.89 -10.37 7.38
N GLU A 67 11.59 -11.46 7.05
CA GLU A 67 12.95 -11.43 6.53
C GLU A 67 12.92 -11.58 5.00
N GLY A 68 13.18 -10.49 4.27
CA GLY A 68 13.39 -10.58 2.84
C GLY A 68 13.68 -9.25 2.15
N THR A 69 14.17 -9.37 0.92
CA THR A 69 14.61 -8.30 0.03
C THR A 69 13.51 -7.27 -0.28
N GLY A 70 13.89 -5.99 -0.29
CA GLY A 70 13.05 -4.82 -0.52
C GLY A 70 13.55 -3.63 0.32
N ASP A 71 13.04 -2.42 0.07
CA ASP A 71 13.37 -1.23 0.87
C ASP A 71 12.45 -1.06 2.11
N GLY A 72 11.54 -2.01 2.32
CA GLY A 72 10.63 -2.04 3.46
C GLY A 72 9.47 -3.01 3.28
N LEU A 73 8.57 -3.03 4.28
CA LEU A 73 7.35 -3.83 4.32
C LEU A 73 6.13 -2.94 4.62
N LEU A 74 5.04 -3.17 3.88
CA LEU A 74 3.71 -2.63 4.13
C LEU A 74 2.74 -3.79 4.33
N VAL A 75 2.09 -3.84 5.50
CA VAL A 75 1.10 -4.87 5.84
C VAL A 75 -0.28 -4.23 5.90
N ILE A 76 -1.27 -4.84 5.26
CA ILE A 76 -2.68 -4.48 5.37
C ILE A 76 -3.43 -5.67 5.95
N SER A 77 -4.12 -5.47 7.07
CA SER A 77 -5.07 -6.43 7.65
C SER A 77 -6.46 -5.82 7.69
N TRP A 78 -7.38 -6.36 6.87
CA TRP A 78 -8.77 -5.90 6.89
C TRP A 78 -9.52 -6.37 8.14
N GLU A 79 -9.24 -7.57 8.63
CA GLU A 79 -9.87 -8.11 9.85
C GLU A 79 -9.61 -7.21 11.06
N HIS A 80 -8.38 -6.70 11.19
CA HIS A 80 -7.98 -5.83 12.29
C HIS A 80 -8.07 -4.33 11.95
N ASN A 81 -8.49 -3.97 10.74
CA ASN A 81 -8.37 -2.62 10.18
C ASN A 81 -6.99 -2.01 10.47
N CYS A 82 -5.92 -2.76 10.20
CA CYS A 82 -4.55 -2.35 10.53
C CYS A 82 -3.73 -2.13 9.26
N ILE A 83 -2.94 -1.06 9.24
CA ILE A 83 -1.90 -0.78 8.26
C ILE A 83 -0.59 -0.63 9.03
N GLU A 84 0.36 -1.52 8.78
CA GLU A 84 1.67 -1.49 9.44
C GLU A 84 2.77 -1.25 8.42
N SER A 85 3.70 -0.36 8.75
CA SER A 85 4.81 0.02 7.88
C SER A 85 6.15 -0.16 8.58
N PHE A 86 7.07 -0.84 7.90
CA PHE A 86 8.45 -1.08 8.34
C PHE A 86 9.40 -0.55 7.26
N GLN A 87 9.41 0.76 7.04
CA GLN A 87 10.25 1.41 6.03
C GLN A 87 10.85 2.71 6.56
N GLU A 88 12.09 3.01 6.17
CA GLU A 88 12.87 4.12 6.76
C GLU A 88 12.53 5.48 6.13
N TYR A 89 12.21 5.48 4.84
CA TYR A 89 12.23 6.70 4.03
C TYR A 89 10.85 7.22 3.59
N GLN A 90 9.77 6.48 3.82
CA GLN A 90 8.43 6.86 3.38
C GLN A 90 7.40 6.61 4.48
N PRO A 91 7.13 7.58 5.35
CA PRO A 91 6.18 7.37 6.44
C PRO A 91 4.76 7.18 5.91
N VAL A 92 4.04 6.21 6.47
CA VAL A 92 2.63 6.01 6.13
C VAL A 92 1.77 6.96 6.95
N ARG A 93 0.89 7.70 6.28
CA ARG A 93 0.02 8.70 6.90
C ARG A 93 -1.45 8.38 6.67
N ALA A 94 -2.28 8.79 7.63
CA ALA A 94 -3.74 8.69 7.50
C ALA A 94 -4.30 9.58 6.38
N GLU A 95 -3.59 10.66 6.03
CA GLU A 95 -4.01 11.61 5.00
C GLU A 95 -2.85 11.92 4.07
N GLY A 96 -3.20 12.15 2.80
CA GLY A 96 -2.21 12.38 1.76
C GLY A 96 -2.85 12.65 0.41
N THR A 97 -2.03 12.53 -0.63
CA THR A 97 -2.41 12.80 -2.00
C THR A 97 -1.88 11.71 -2.91
N ALA A 98 -2.77 11.04 -3.63
CA ALA A 98 -2.40 10.03 -4.61
C ALA A 98 -2.41 10.61 -6.03
N ARG A 99 -1.37 10.31 -6.80
CA ARG A 99 -1.28 10.72 -8.20
C ARG A 99 -1.69 9.56 -9.10
N ARG A 100 -2.52 9.85 -10.11
CA ARG A 100 -2.94 8.82 -11.06
C ARG A 100 -1.79 8.37 -11.96
N HIS A 101 -1.76 7.07 -12.22
CA HIS A 101 -0.76 6.38 -13.00
C HIS A 101 -1.45 5.32 -13.89
N ASN A 102 -0.91 5.06 -15.08
CA ASN A 102 -1.41 3.98 -15.96
C ASN A 102 -0.55 2.72 -15.89
N GLY A 103 0.21 2.54 -14.80
CA GLY A 103 1.25 1.51 -14.69
C GLY A 103 2.61 1.88 -15.29
N LEU A 104 2.68 2.80 -16.25
CA LEU A 104 3.94 3.18 -16.91
C LEU A 104 4.32 4.64 -16.64
N HIS A 105 3.33 5.53 -16.66
CA HIS A 105 3.50 6.97 -16.51
C HIS A 105 2.37 7.58 -15.69
N ALA A 106 2.67 8.71 -15.05
CA ALA A 106 1.64 9.56 -14.47
C ALA A 106 0.68 10.02 -15.58
N VAL A 107 -0.64 9.86 -15.34
CA VAL A 107 -1.65 10.15 -16.35
C VAL A 107 -2.15 11.57 -16.18
N GLY A 108 -1.77 12.41 -17.15
CA GLY A 108 -2.24 13.80 -17.25
C GLY A 108 -1.67 14.73 -16.17
N ALA A 109 -1.95 16.03 -16.32
CA ALA A 109 -1.80 17.02 -15.26
C ALA A 109 -2.98 16.98 -14.28
N GLU A 110 -3.61 15.81 -14.08
CA GLU A 110 -4.74 15.68 -13.18
C GLU A 110 -4.29 15.96 -11.74
N ALA A 111 -5.10 16.74 -11.03
CA ALA A 111 -4.84 17.14 -9.66
C ALA A 111 -4.69 15.90 -8.77
N GLU A 112 -3.68 15.91 -7.92
CA GLU A 112 -3.46 14.85 -6.95
C GLU A 112 -4.74 14.64 -6.13
N GLN A 113 -5.18 13.39 -6.04
CA GLN A 113 -6.41 13.05 -5.35
C GLN A 113 -6.13 12.94 -3.86
N ARG A 114 -6.75 13.82 -3.08
CA ARG A 114 -6.65 13.76 -1.62
C ARG A 114 -7.34 12.51 -1.11
N TYR A 115 -6.71 11.83 -0.17
CA TYR A 115 -7.30 10.74 0.59
C TYR A 115 -7.19 11.01 2.08
N ALA A 116 -8.15 10.48 2.83
CA ALA A 116 -8.14 10.45 4.28
C ALA A 116 -8.68 9.09 4.73
N ILE A 117 -7.82 8.28 5.31
CA ILE A 117 -8.15 6.98 5.89
C ILE A 117 -9.01 7.23 7.13
N GLY A 118 -10.13 6.52 7.20
CA GLY A 118 -11.09 6.68 8.29
C GLY A 118 -10.52 6.27 9.65
N PRO A 119 -11.06 6.82 10.75
CA PRO A 119 -10.54 6.63 12.10
C PRO A 119 -10.68 5.19 12.62
N GLN A 120 -11.40 4.32 11.91
CA GLN A 120 -11.49 2.89 12.21
C GLN A 120 -10.20 2.13 11.91
N TRP A 121 -9.29 2.71 11.12
CA TRP A 121 -8.01 2.10 10.80
C TRP A 121 -6.93 2.47 11.81
N HIS A 122 -6.17 1.48 12.24
CA HIS A 122 -4.95 1.63 13.01
C HIS A 122 -3.77 1.72 12.03
N ILE A 123 -3.02 2.82 12.08
CA ILE A 123 -1.82 3.01 11.24
C ILE A 123 -0.62 3.03 12.17
N ILE A 124 0.29 2.07 11.98
CA ILE A 124 1.49 1.91 12.79
C ILE A 124 2.70 2.05 11.86
N ASP A 125 3.58 2.99 12.18
CA ASP A 125 4.82 3.24 11.45
C ASP A 125 6.00 2.93 12.36
N HIS A 126 6.59 1.75 12.17
CA HIS A 126 7.57 1.16 13.09
C HIS A 126 8.93 1.83 13.04
N HIS A 127 9.26 2.55 11.97
CA HIS A 127 10.56 3.25 11.87
C HIS A 127 10.48 4.70 12.31
N PHE A 128 9.31 5.33 12.23
CA PHE A 128 9.13 6.69 12.75
C PHE A 128 9.11 6.74 14.29
N GLU A 129 8.80 5.64 14.98
CA GLU A 129 8.81 5.61 16.46
C GLU A 129 10.21 5.60 17.07
N GLU A 130 11.24 5.05 16.41
CA GLU A 130 12.61 5.03 16.93
C GLU A 130 13.31 6.40 16.90
N SER A 131 12.88 7.32 16.03
CA SER A 131 13.46 8.67 15.92
C SER A 131 12.93 9.68 16.95
N ARG A 132 12.06 9.25 17.88
CA ARG A 132 11.50 10.06 18.97
C ARG A 132 12.22 9.92 20.32
N HIS A 133 13.34 9.19 20.36
CA HIS A 133 14.14 8.97 21.58
C HIS A 133 15.51 9.64 21.54
#